data_AF-A0A318AS56-F1
#
_entry.id   AF-A0A318AS56-F1
#
_cell.length_a   1.000
_cell.length_b   1.000
_cell.length_c   1.000
_cell.angle_alpha   90.00
_cell.angle_beta   90.00
_cell.angle_gamma   90.00
#
_symmetry.space_group_name_H-M   'P 1'
#
loop_
_entity.id
_entity.type
_entity.pdbx_description
1 polymer ?
#
loop_
_entity_poly.entity_id
_entity_poly.type
_entity_poly.pdbx_seq_one_letter_code
_entity_poly.pdbx_strand_id
1 'polypeptide(L)'
;MTTESRFVGNSIEELLVALAEGVREAQLALNAGPRVDASGAPLGGYQLPFLDFSIKVDMQTKADAGGRPVALLFTARDQSSSNQQVSSTISGRLVATPPGEGLPTPRIAFVVGQNIGGKATLSITVANSAGEVLADQPVELNIDDEAGATLSAARGAANYKRQAGTRLDQALLRTDAAGKAATTLSIAAKEPARAVVVVVASIGAFNARAVVGLEEVG
;
A
#
# COMPACT_ATOMS: atom_id res chain seq x y z
N MET A 1 -36.19 15.96 -21.66
CA MET A 1 -35.56 14.66 -21.33
C MET A 1 -36.48 13.91 -20.39
N THR A 2 -37.00 12.77 -20.83
CA THR A 2 -38.05 12.01 -20.15
C THR A 2 -37.52 11.32 -18.89
N THR A 3 -38.36 11.25 -17.85
CA THR A 3 -38.05 10.65 -16.53
C THR A 3 -37.48 9.22 -16.63
N GLU A 4 -37.89 8.47 -17.66
CA GLU A 4 -37.37 7.14 -17.99
C GLU A 4 -35.86 7.13 -18.26
N SER A 5 -35.33 8.15 -18.95
CA SER A 5 -33.90 8.24 -19.26
C SER A 5 -33.05 8.51 -18.01
N ARG A 6 -33.62 9.12 -16.95
CA ARG A 6 -32.90 9.39 -15.68
C ARG A 6 -32.83 8.16 -14.79
N PHE A 7 -33.92 7.39 -14.70
CA PHE A 7 -33.94 6.15 -13.93
C PHE A 7 -32.95 5.12 -14.49
N VAL A 8 -32.89 4.99 -15.82
CA VAL A 8 -31.96 4.10 -16.52
C VAL A 8 -30.50 4.50 -16.27
N GLY A 9 -30.19 5.80 -16.29
CA GLY A 9 -28.85 6.30 -15.97
C GLY A 9 -28.38 5.88 -14.58
N ASN A 10 -29.25 6.06 -13.58
CA ASN A 10 -28.92 5.76 -12.18
C ASN A 10 -28.72 4.25 -11.93
N SER A 11 -29.57 3.38 -12.48
CA SER A 11 -29.42 1.92 -12.28
C SER A 11 -28.19 1.33 -13.00
N ILE A 12 -27.78 1.93 -14.12
CA ILE A 12 -26.54 1.54 -14.81
C ILE A 12 -25.32 1.98 -13.99
N GLU A 13 -25.35 3.19 -13.42
CA GLU A 13 -24.30 3.70 -12.55
C GLU A 13 -24.11 2.80 -11.31
N GLU A 14 -25.21 2.43 -10.64
CA GLU A 14 -25.17 1.51 -9.50
C GLU A 14 -24.58 0.14 -9.88
N LEU A 15 -24.93 -0.41 -11.04
CA LEU A 15 -24.37 -1.67 -11.52
C LEU A 15 -22.86 -1.57 -11.81
N LEU A 16 -22.41 -0.46 -12.39
CA LEU A 16 -20.99 -0.22 -12.67
C LEU A 16 -20.19 -0.04 -11.38
N VAL A 17 -20.75 0.62 -10.37
CA VAL A 17 -20.15 0.74 -9.03
C VAL A 17 -20.03 -0.63 -8.38
N ALA A 18 -21.10 -1.43 -8.38
CA ALA A 18 -21.09 -2.78 -7.82
C ALA A 18 -20.07 -3.71 -8.50
N LEU A 19 -19.91 -3.59 -9.82
CA LEU A 19 -18.87 -4.30 -10.58
C LEU A 19 -17.45 -3.87 -10.16
N ALA A 20 -17.21 -2.56 -10.02
CA ALA A 20 -15.91 -2.04 -9.59
C ALA A 20 -15.55 -2.49 -8.16
N GLU A 21 -16.53 -2.50 -7.25
CA GLU A 21 -16.36 -3.01 -5.89
C GLU A 21 -16.08 -4.51 -5.87
N GLY A 22 -16.84 -5.31 -6.62
CA GLY A 22 -16.61 -6.76 -6.71
C GLY A 22 -15.24 -7.12 -7.28
N VAL A 23 -14.74 -6.36 -8.27
CA VAL A 23 -13.37 -6.55 -8.79
C VAL A 23 -12.31 -6.22 -7.75
N ARG A 24 -12.51 -5.15 -6.97
CA ARG A 24 -11.61 -4.78 -5.88
C ARG A 24 -11.58 -5.86 -4.80
N GLU A 25 -12.73 -6.39 -4.41
CA GLU A 25 -12.83 -7.47 -3.43
C GLU A 25 -12.17 -8.76 -3.92
N ALA A 26 -12.36 -9.12 -5.20
CA ALA A 26 -11.69 -10.26 -5.80
C ALA A 26 -10.15 -10.10 -5.78
N GLN A 27 -9.64 -8.91 -6.08
CA GLN A 27 -8.20 -8.63 -6.00
C GLN A 27 -7.68 -8.69 -4.57
N LEU A 28 -8.45 -8.22 -3.58
CA LEU A 28 -8.10 -8.33 -2.17
C LEU A 28 -8.02 -9.79 -1.72
N ALA A 29 -8.98 -10.63 -2.14
CA ALA A 29 -8.98 -12.06 -1.85
C ALA A 29 -7.78 -12.78 -2.47
N LEU A 30 -7.41 -12.44 -3.72
CA LEU A 30 -6.21 -12.96 -4.37
C LEU A 30 -4.92 -12.53 -3.65
N ASN A 31 -4.86 -11.28 -3.16
CA ASN A 31 -3.72 -10.76 -2.41
C ASN A 31 -3.56 -11.39 -1.01
N ALA A 32 -4.64 -11.94 -0.44
CA ALA A 32 -4.61 -12.61 0.85
C ALA A 32 -4.02 -14.03 0.78
N GLY A 33 -3.70 -14.53 -0.42
CA GLY A 33 -3.07 -15.84 -0.61
C GLY A 33 -1.65 -15.92 0.00
N PRO A 34 -1.14 -17.15 0.23
CA PRO A 34 0.22 -17.35 0.72
C PRO A 34 1.24 -16.75 -0.24
N ARG A 35 2.12 -15.88 0.26
CA ARG A 35 3.17 -15.25 -0.55
C ARG A 35 4.42 -16.10 -0.72
N VAL A 36 4.46 -17.22 0.00
CA VAL A 36 5.56 -18.17 -0.01
C VAL A 36 5.01 -19.59 -0.04
N ASP A 37 5.70 -20.49 -0.72
CA ASP A 37 5.38 -21.92 -0.68
C ASP A 37 5.88 -22.57 0.63
N ALA A 38 5.62 -23.86 0.80
CA ALA A 38 6.03 -24.63 1.98
C ALA A 38 7.56 -24.71 2.17
N SER A 39 8.34 -24.37 1.14
CA SER A 39 9.81 -24.31 1.18
C SER A 39 10.35 -22.89 1.41
N GLY A 40 9.47 -21.91 1.55
CA GLY A 40 9.83 -20.50 1.74
C GLY A 40 10.18 -19.76 0.45
N ALA A 41 10.00 -20.39 -0.71
CA ALA A 41 10.23 -19.73 -1.99
C ALA A 41 9.06 -18.77 -2.30
N PRO A 42 9.34 -17.57 -2.85
CA PRO A 42 8.31 -16.60 -3.16
C PRO A 42 7.37 -17.12 -4.24
N LEU A 43 6.07 -17.11 -3.98
CA LEU A 43 5.04 -17.38 -4.98
C LEU A 43 4.73 -16.07 -5.72
N GLY A 44 4.69 -16.14 -7.06
CA GLY A 44 4.33 -14.99 -7.89
C GLY A 44 2.90 -14.55 -7.58
N GLY A 45 2.72 -13.31 -7.13
CA GLY A 45 1.40 -12.73 -6.88
C GLY A 45 0.61 -12.60 -8.17
N TYR A 46 -0.68 -12.91 -8.13
CA TYR A 46 -1.58 -12.75 -9.25
C TYR A 46 -2.36 -11.43 -9.12
N GLN A 47 -2.25 -10.57 -10.13
CA GLN A 47 -2.97 -9.30 -10.20
C GLN A 47 -3.79 -9.25 -11.49
N LEU A 48 -5.07 -8.92 -11.38
CA LEU A 48 -5.95 -8.74 -12.53
C LEU A 48 -5.55 -7.42 -13.24
N PRO A 49 -5.01 -7.46 -14.47
CA PRO A 49 -4.56 -6.24 -15.13
C PRO A 49 -5.76 -5.42 -15.66
N PHE A 50 -6.78 -6.10 -16.17
CA PHE A 50 -8.03 -5.50 -16.63
C PHE A 50 -9.17 -6.53 -16.61
N LEU A 51 -10.41 -6.05 -16.51
CA LEU A 51 -11.62 -6.82 -16.73
C LEU A 51 -12.41 -6.18 -17.88
N ASP A 52 -12.56 -6.92 -18.98
CA ASP A 52 -13.46 -6.57 -20.06
C ASP A 52 -14.88 -7.07 -19.73
N PHE A 53 -15.88 -6.20 -19.87
CA PHE A 53 -17.27 -6.58 -19.66
C PHE A 53 -18.15 -6.15 -20.84
N SER A 54 -19.22 -6.91 -21.06
CA SER A 54 -20.29 -6.61 -22.00
C SER A 54 -21.62 -7.00 -21.36
N ILE A 55 -22.48 -6.02 -21.14
CA ILE A 55 -23.76 -6.18 -20.46
C ILE A 55 -24.86 -5.88 -21.47
N LYS A 56 -25.72 -6.85 -21.72
CA LYS A 56 -26.92 -6.68 -22.52
C LYS A 56 -28.12 -6.48 -21.59
N VAL A 57 -28.81 -5.37 -21.73
CA VAL A 57 -30.02 -5.03 -20.97
C VAL A 57 -31.21 -5.10 -21.90
N ASP A 58 -32.16 -6.00 -21.61
CA ASP A 58 -33.44 -6.10 -22.32
C ASP A 58 -34.55 -5.51 -21.41
N MET A 59 -35.22 -4.46 -21.87
CA MET A 59 -36.31 -3.81 -21.13
C MET A 59 -37.68 -4.24 -21.65
N GLN A 60 -38.60 -4.54 -20.74
CA GLN A 60 -40.02 -4.72 -21.05
C GLN A 60 -40.85 -3.67 -20.31
N THR A 61 -41.62 -2.88 -21.06
CA THR A 61 -42.66 -2.00 -20.51
C THR A 61 -43.99 -2.74 -20.46
N LYS A 62 -44.62 -2.85 -19.29
CA LYS A 62 -46.02 -3.30 -19.17
C LYS A 62 -46.90 -2.10 -18.82
N ALA A 63 -48.10 -2.02 -19.40
CA ALA A 63 -49.10 -1.04 -18.98
C ALA A 63 -49.82 -1.54 -17.72
N ASP A 64 -49.91 -0.70 -16.69
CA ASP A 64 -50.74 -0.97 -15.51
C ASP A 64 -52.24 -0.82 -15.85
N ALA A 65 -53.13 -1.32 -15.00
CA ALA A 65 -54.59 -1.36 -15.19
C ALA A 65 -55.25 0.02 -15.44
N GLY A 66 -54.52 1.11 -15.20
CA GLY A 66 -54.90 2.49 -15.53
C GLY A 66 -54.28 3.06 -16.82
N GLY A 67 -53.69 2.24 -17.69
CA GLY A 67 -53.09 2.67 -18.97
C GLY A 67 -51.77 3.42 -18.85
N ARG A 68 -51.16 3.47 -17.65
CA ARG A 68 -49.86 4.10 -17.43
C ARG A 68 -48.74 3.09 -17.71
N PRO A 69 -47.73 3.44 -18.51
CA PRO A 69 -46.59 2.55 -18.75
C PRO A 69 -45.76 2.41 -17.48
N VAL A 70 -45.48 1.16 -17.08
CA VAL A 70 -44.57 0.79 -15.98
C VAL A 70 -43.44 -0.03 -16.58
N ALA A 71 -42.21 0.46 -16.45
CA ALA A 71 -41.02 -0.26 -16.87
C ALA A 71 -40.70 -1.36 -15.85
N LEU A 72 -40.64 -2.61 -16.28
CA LEU A 72 -40.25 -3.75 -15.44
C LEU A 72 -38.84 -4.17 -15.84
N LEU A 73 -37.90 -4.10 -14.89
CA LEU A 73 -36.55 -4.62 -15.07
C LEU A 73 -36.52 -6.08 -14.59
N PHE A 74 -36.36 -6.99 -15.55
CA PHE A 74 -36.20 -8.44 -15.44
C PHE A 74 -37.40 -9.30 -14.99
N THR A 75 -37.97 -10.05 -15.95
CA THR A 75 -38.47 -11.43 -15.73
C THR A 75 -38.22 -12.26 -17.00
N ALA A 76 -37.98 -13.57 -16.83
CA ALA A 76 -37.80 -14.54 -17.90
C ALA A 76 -38.91 -14.44 -18.97
N ARG A 77 -38.54 -14.73 -20.23
CA ARG A 77 -39.40 -14.69 -21.43
C ARG A 77 -40.78 -15.30 -21.17
N ASP A 78 -41.82 -14.49 -21.34
CA ASP A 78 -43.17 -14.98 -21.62
C ASP A 78 -43.55 -14.67 -23.07
N GLN A 79 -43.88 -15.72 -23.82
CA GLN A 79 -44.22 -15.69 -25.24
C GLN A 79 -45.68 -15.24 -25.43
N SER A 80 -46.00 -13.97 -25.26
CA SER A 80 -47.21 -13.35 -25.87
C SER A 80 -47.43 -11.91 -25.39
N SER A 81 -46.84 -10.94 -26.07
CA SER A 81 -47.39 -9.59 -26.22
C SER A 81 -46.46 -8.77 -27.11
N SER A 82 -47.02 -7.94 -27.99
CA SER A 82 -46.26 -7.02 -28.83
C SER A 82 -45.66 -5.91 -27.96
N ASN A 83 -44.52 -6.18 -27.33
CA ASN A 83 -43.79 -5.22 -26.52
C ASN A 83 -42.64 -4.61 -27.32
N GLN A 84 -42.49 -3.29 -27.20
CA GLN A 84 -41.38 -2.55 -27.78
C GLN A 84 -40.12 -2.91 -27.00
N GLN A 85 -39.27 -3.75 -27.60
CA GLN A 85 -38.04 -4.21 -26.97
C GLN A 85 -36.93 -3.18 -27.21
N VAL A 86 -36.48 -2.53 -26.14
CA VAL A 86 -35.28 -1.70 -26.15
C VAL A 86 -34.14 -2.55 -25.59
N SER A 87 -33.19 -2.91 -26.46
CA SER A 87 -31.97 -3.61 -26.07
C SER A 87 -30.78 -2.66 -26.10
N SER A 88 -30.10 -2.50 -24.97
CA SER A 88 -28.87 -1.71 -24.87
C SER A 88 -27.69 -2.61 -24.52
N THR A 89 -26.60 -2.49 -25.27
CA THR A 89 -25.32 -3.16 -24.95
C THR A 89 -24.34 -2.14 -24.41
N ILE A 90 -23.84 -2.36 -23.20
CA ILE A 90 -22.81 -1.53 -22.56
C ILE A 90 -21.55 -2.38 -22.47
N SER A 91 -20.46 -1.88 -23.03
CA SER A 91 -19.16 -2.53 -22.95
C SER A 91 -18.12 -1.56 -22.40
N GLY A 92 -17.16 -2.10 -21.64
CA GLY A 92 -16.14 -1.30 -21.00
C GLY A 92 -15.01 -2.16 -20.46
N ARG A 93 -13.95 -1.49 -20.00
CA ARG A 93 -12.77 -2.11 -19.40
C ARG A 93 -12.52 -1.47 -18.04
N LEU A 94 -12.51 -2.28 -16.98
CA LEU A 94 -11.99 -1.87 -15.69
C LEU A 94 -10.48 -2.15 -15.69
N VAL A 95 -9.66 -1.17 -15.30
CA VAL A 95 -8.20 -1.31 -15.21
C VAL A 95 -7.79 -1.18 -13.76
N ALA A 96 -7.05 -2.16 -13.23
CA ALA A 96 -6.50 -2.07 -11.88
C ALA A 96 -5.22 -1.23 -11.91
N THR A 97 -5.25 -0.03 -11.34
CA THR A 97 -4.04 0.77 -11.14
C THR A 97 -3.38 0.37 -9.80
N PRO A 98 -2.08 0.02 -9.79
CA PRO A 98 -1.37 -0.29 -8.54
C PRO A 98 -1.39 0.90 -7.56
N PRO A 99 -1.20 0.65 -6.25
CA PRO A 99 -1.02 1.72 -5.27
C PRO A 99 0.07 2.69 -5.71
N GLY A 100 -0.23 3.99 -5.76
CA GLY A 100 0.68 5.04 -6.23
C GLY A 100 0.41 5.54 -7.66
N GLU A 101 -0.73 5.23 -8.28
CA GLU A 101 -1.11 5.70 -9.63
C GLU A 101 -0.14 5.25 -10.76
N GLY A 102 0.71 4.25 -10.50
CA GLY A 102 1.81 3.88 -11.39
C GLY A 102 3.03 4.82 -11.30
N LEU A 103 3.03 5.78 -10.38
CA LEU A 103 4.20 6.60 -10.07
C LEU A 103 5.22 5.78 -9.27
N PRO A 104 6.52 5.90 -9.58
CA PRO A 104 7.56 5.24 -8.82
C PRO A 104 7.52 5.62 -7.34
N THR A 105 7.44 4.62 -6.46
CA THR A 105 7.34 4.84 -5.01
C THR A 105 8.74 4.95 -4.36
N PRO A 106 8.95 5.85 -3.39
CA PRO A 106 10.21 5.94 -2.65
C PRO A 106 10.58 4.62 -1.95
N ARG A 107 11.88 4.31 -1.98
CA ARG A 107 12.56 3.19 -1.35
C ARG A 107 13.75 3.72 -0.58
N ILE A 108 13.88 3.29 0.66
CA ILE A 108 14.97 3.67 1.55
C ILE A 108 15.85 2.44 1.78
N ALA A 109 17.11 2.50 1.38
CA ALA A 109 18.12 1.56 1.80
C ALA A 109 18.86 2.15 3.01
N PHE A 110 18.91 1.41 4.10
CA PHE A 110 19.48 1.88 5.37
C PHE A 110 20.63 0.94 5.79
N VAL A 111 21.83 1.51 5.87
CA VAL A 111 23.06 0.82 6.27
C VAL A 111 23.59 1.43 7.57
N VAL A 112 24.05 0.56 8.46
CA VAL A 112 24.60 0.94 9.77
C VAL A 112 26.05 0.53 9.85
N GLY A 113 26.91 1.45 10.27
CA GLY A 113 28.31 1.19 10.59
C GLY A 113 28.47 0.63 12.01
N GLN A 114 29.65 0.06 12.26
CA GLN A 114 30.05 -0.41 13.59
C GLN A 114 30.06 0.74 14.61
N ASN A 115 29.82 0.45 15.89
CA ASN A 115 30.04 1.40 16.98
C ASN A 115 31.55 1.45 17.29
N ILE A 116 32.20 2.57 17.00
CA ILE A 116 33.63 2.80 17.27
C ILE A 116 33.75 4.06 18.11
N GLY A 117 34.32 3.97 19.32
CA GLY A 117 34.48 5.15 20.18
C GLY A 117 33.14 5.72 20.69
N GLY A 118 32.09 4.90 20.83
CA GLY A 118 30.75 5.35 21.18
C GLY A 118 30.01 6.07 20.05
N LYS A 119 30.37 5.83 18.79
CA LYS A 119 29.74 6.42 17.61
C LYS A 119 29.48 5.37 16.55
N ALA A 120 28.25 5.32 16.06
CA ALA A 120 27.87 4.50 14.91
C ALA A 120 27.41 5.38 13.74
N THR A 121 27.91 5.13 12.54
CA THR A 121 27.48 5.86 11.34
C THR A 121 26.19 5.29 10.79
N LEU A 122 25.24 6.14 10.45
CA LEU A 122 23.95 5.79 9.88
C LEU A 122 23.88 6.35 8.47
N SER A 123 23.88 5.48 7.46
CA SER A 123 23.90 5.88 6.05
C SER A 123 22.61 5.43 5.37
N ILE A 124 21.94 6.38 4.71
CA ILE A 124 20.73 6.12 3.95
C ILE A 124 20.95 6.41 2.46
N THR A 125 20.35 5.60 1.61
CA THR A 125 20.23 5.85 0.17
C THR A 125 18.77 5.79 -0.21
N VAL A 126 18.28 6.81 -0.91
CA VAL A 126 16.89 6.94 -1.31
C VAL A 126 16.81 6.88 -2.83
N ALA A 127 16.02 5.94 -3.32
CA ALA A 127 15.68 5.81 -4.73
C ALA A 127 14.18 5.54 -4.86
N ASN A 128 13.61 5.60 -6.06
CA ASN A 128 12.25 5.15 -6.30
C ASN A 128 12.19 3.70 -6.81
N SER A 129 10.99 3.15 -6.99
CA SER A 129 10.80 1.79 -7.49
C SER A 129 11.24 1.58 -8.94
N ALA A 130 11.50 2.66 -9.70
CA ALA A 130 12.09 2.63 -11.04
C ALA A 130 13.64 2.69 -11.02
N GLY A 131 14.25 2.85 -9.84
CA GLY A 131 15.71 2.92 -9.68
C GLY A 131 16.30 4.33 -9.79
N GLU A 132 15.47 5.37 -9.93
CA GLU A 132 15.95 6.75 -9.96
C GLU A 132 16.28 7.20 -8.54
N VAL A 133 17.44 7.85 -8.36
CA VAL A 133 17.85 8.41 -7.07
C VAL A 133 17.05 9.67 -6.75
N LEU A 134 16.68 9.83 -5.48
CA LEU A 134 15.90 10.99 -5.03
C LEU A 134 16.81 11.97 -4.27
N ALA A 135 17.19 13.06 -4.95
CA ALA A 135 18.00 14.14 -4.40
C ALA A 135 17.16 15.19 -3.65
N ASP A 136 17.76 15.88 -2.68
CA ASP A 136 17.11 16.87 -1.79
C ASP A 136 15.84 16.35 -1.10
N GLN A 137 15.75 15.03 -0.94
CA GLN A 137 14.63 14.37 -0.30
C GLN A 137 14.79 14.48 1.22
N PRO A 138 13.83 15.09 1.95
CA PRO A 138 13.82 15.05 3.39
C PRO A 138 13.57 13.62 3.89
N VAL A 139 14.40 13.17 4.83
CA VAL A 139 14.29 11.88 5.50
C VAL A 139 14.35 12.11 7.01
N GLU A 140 13.33 11.60 7.70
CA GLU A 140 13.25 11.66 9.15
C GLU A 140 13.80 10.38 9.76
N LEU A 141 14.62 10.51 10.79
CA LEU A 141 15.18 9.42 11.56
C LEU A 141 14.64 9.50 12.99
N ASN A 142 14.06 8.40 13.44
CA ASN A 142 13.52 8.26 14.79
C ASN A 142 14.11 7.02 15.46
N ILE A 143 14.31 7.09 16.77
CA ILE A 143 14.70 5.94 17.58
C ILE A 143 13.42 5.26 18.10
N ASP A 144 13.26 3.98 17.80
CA ASP A 144 12.16 3.15 18.30
C ASP A 144 12.60 2.46 19.60
N ASP A 145 12.29 3.12 20.71
CA ASP A 145 12.67 2.66 22.05
C ASP A 145 11.98 1.35 22.44
N GLU A 146 10.75 1.12 21.97
CA GLU A 146 9.99 -0.11 22.26
C GLU A 146 10.56 -1.31 21.51
N ALA A 147 10.84 -1.15 20.22
CA ALA A 147 11.49 -2.19 19.43
C ALA A 147 12.92 -2.45 19.94
N GLY A 148 13.65 -1.39 20.31
CA GLY A 148 14.98 -1.49 20.92
C GLY A 148 14.97 -2.27 22.23
N ALA A 149 14.01 -2.01 23.12
CA ALA A 149 13.83 -2.75 24.37
C ALA A 149 13.50 -4.23 24.11
N THR A 150 12.59 -4.51 23.19
CA THR A 150 12.19 -5.88 22.82
C THR A 150 13.38 -6.69 22.28
N LEU A 151 14.13 -6.13 21.33
CA LEU A 151 15.29 -6.83 20.74
C LEU A 151 16.46 -6.95 21.73
N SER A 152 16.68 -5.94 22.56
CA SER A 152 17.72 -5.99 23.59
C SER A 152 17.42 -7.06 24.64
N ALA A 153 16.16 -7.20 25.05
CA ALA A 153 15.73 -8.28 25.95
C ALA A 153 16.00 -9.67 25.33
N ALA A 154 15.71 -9.85 24.03
CA ALA A 154 16.02 -11.08 23.32
C ALA A 154 17.54 -11.38 23.24
N ARG A 155 18.39 -10.35 23.27
CA ARG A 155 19.86 -10.49 23.36
C ARG A 155 20.40 -10.63 24.79
N GLY A 156 19.53 -10.70 25.80
CA GLY A 156 19.89 -10.89 27.20
C GLY A 156 20.15 -9.60 28.00
N ALA A 157 19.83 -8.42 27.45
CA ALA A 157 19.77 -7.15 28.18
C ALA A 157 18.32 -6.89 28.64
N ALA A 158 17.87 -7.65 29.64
CA ALA A 158 16.53 -7.52 30.19
C ALA A 158 16.31 -6.11 30.78
N ASN A 159 15.11 -5.56 30.60
CA ASN A 159 14.74 -4.21 31.04
C ASN A 159 15.60 -3.08 30.45
N TYR A 160 16.13 -3.28 29.24
CA TYR A 160 16.86 -2.24 28.54
C TYR A 160 16.03 -0.95 28.40
N LYS A 161 16.64 0.16 28.80
CA LYS A 161 16.15 1.51 28.57
C LYS A 161 17.31 2.34 28.05
N ARG A 162 17.15 2.88 26.84
CA ARG A 162 18.14 3.74 26.20
C ARG A 162 18.51 4.91 27.12
N GLN A 163 19.79 5.16 27.24
CA GLN A 163 20.34 6.28 27.99
C GLN A 163 20.14 7.59 27.20
N ALA A 164 19.91 8.69 27.91
CA ALA A 164 19.68 10.00 27.27
C ALA A 164 20.88 10.50 26.43
N GLY A 165 22.09 9.99 26.70
CA GLY A 165 23.28 10.27 25.90
C GLY A 165 23.32 9.52 24.57
N THR A 166 22.51 8.47 24.40
CA THR A 166 22.40 7.72 23.15
C THR A 166 21.37 8.39 22.26
N ARG A 167 21.83 9.13 21.24
CA ARG A 167 20.99 10.04 20.44
C ARG A 167 21.53 10.22 19.04
N LEU A 168 20.63 10.59 18.13
CA LEU A 168 20.99 11.02 16.78
C LEU A 168 21.60 12.42 16.83
N ASP A 169 22.73 12.62 16.14
CA ASP A 169 23.33 13.95 15.99
C ASP A 169 22.45 14.85 15.11
N GLN A 170 21.83 14.26 14.09
CA GLN A 170 20.78 14.88 13.27
C GLN A 170 19.66 13.86 13.01
N ALA A 171 18.41 14.29 13.23
CA ALA A 171 17.20 13.48 13.02
C ALA A 171 16.47 13.80 11.72
N LEU A 172 16.68 14.99 11.13
CA LEU A 172 16.15 15.34 9.81
C LEU A 172 17.31 15.50 8.84
N LEU A 173 17.36 14.63 7.83
CA LEU A 173 18.39 14.64 6.80
C LEU A 173 17.80 15.09 5.47
N ARG A 174 18.66 15.60 4.59
CA ARG A 174 18.37 15.82 3.19
C ARG A 174 19.37 15.04 2.36
N THR A 175 18.88 14.32 1.35
CA THR A 175 19.75 13.58 0.45
C THR A 175 20.52 14.51 -0.49
N ASP A 176 21.75 14.12 -0.81
CA ASP A 176 22.58 14.77 -1.81
C ASP A 176 22.15 14.43 -3.25
N ALA A 177 22.90 14.92 -4.23
CA ALA A 177 22.64 14.65 -5.65
C ALA A 177 22.71 13.16 -6.03
N ALA A 178 23.33 12.31 -5.21
CA ALA A 178 23.40 10.87 -5.39
C ALA A 178 22.28 10.12 -4.63
N GLY A 179 21.33 10.85 -4.03
CA GLY A 179 20.26 10.29 -3.23
C GLY A 179 20.73 9.77 -1.86
N LYS A 180 21.89 10.22 -1.36
CA LYS A 180 22.48 9.72 -0.11
C LYS A 180 22.42 10.76 0.99
N ALA A 181 22.24 10.30 2.22
CA ALA A 181 22.48 11.11 3.40
C ALA A 181 23.09 10.26 4.51
N ALA A 182 23.76 10.90 5.45
CA ALA A 182 24.32 10.21 6.60
C ALA A 182 24.21 11.06 7.86
N THR A 183 24.16 10.38 9.00
CA THR A 183 24.24 10.97 10.34
C THR A 183 25.02 10.04 11.25
N THR A 184 25.21 10.46 12.49
CA THR A 184 25.86 9.65 13.52
C THR A 184 24.89 9.41 14.66
N LEU A 185 24.86 8.17 15.14
CA LEU A 185 24.30 7.82 16.44
C LEU A 185 25.43 7.92 17.47
N SER A 186 25.34 8.93 18.34
CA SER A 186 26.14 9.00 19.55
C SER A 186 25.61 7.96 20.54
N ILE A 187 26.47 7.17 21.16
CA ILE A 187 26.13 6.08 22.09
C ILE A 187 26.73 6.41 23.47
N ALA A 188 25.92 6.37 24.51
CA ALA A 188 26.38 6.67 25.86
C ALA A 188 27.29 5.55 26.40
N ALA A 189 28.37 5.90 27.10
CA ALA A 189 29.33 4.95 27.66
C ALA A 189 28.75 3.94 28.67
N LYS A 190 27.53 4.16 29.16
CA LYS A 190 26.83 3.26 30.10
C LYS A 190 25.80 2.36 29.42
N GLU A 191 25.74 2.34 28.09
CA GLU A 191 24.86 1.42 27.40
C GLU A 191 25.35 -0.03 27.56
N PRO A 192 24.44 -1.00 27.79
CA PRO A 192 24.84 -2.41 27.87
C PRO A 192 25.36 -2.91 26.52
N ALA A 193 26.54 -3.53 26.49
CA ALA A 193 27.16 -4.02 25.25
C ALA A 193 26.31 -5.07 24.49
N ARG A 194 25.39 -5.77 25.17
CA ARG A 194 24.48 -6.73 24.52
C ARG A 194 23.20 -6.09 23.97
N ALA A 195 22.93 -4.84 24.30
CA ALA A 195 21.74 -4.15 23.85
C ALA A 195 21.87 -3.65 22.40
N VAL A 196 20.74 -3.29 21.83
CA VAL A 196 20.62 -2.72 20.48
C VAL A 196 19.65 -1.55 20.49
N VAL A 197 19.86 -0.63 19.58
CA VAL A 197 18.91 0.43 19.28
C VAL A 197 18.31 0.21 17.90
N VAL A 198 17.01 0.41 17.76
CA VAL A 198 16.32 0.38 16.47
C VAL A 198 16.15 1.81 16.00
N VAL A 199 16.60 2.08 14.78
CA VAL A 199 16.42 3.38 14.12
C VAL A 199 15.51 3.18 12.92
N VAL A 200 14.51 4.06 12.80
CA VAL A 200 13.54 4.08 11.71
C VAL A 200 13.81 5.31 10.86
N ALA A 201 14.06 5.10 9.57
CA ALA A 201 14.09 6.15 8.57
C ALA A 201 12.73 6.23 7.87
N SER A 202 12.17 7.42 7.70
CA SER A 202 10.86 7.63 7.10
C SER A 202 10.82 8.77 6.08
N ILE A 203 10.05 8.55 5.02
CA ILE A 203 9.65 9.53 4.00
C ILE A 203 8.14 9.39 3.84
N GLY A 204 7.37 10.27 4.50
CA GLY A 204 5.91 10.14 4.55
C GLY A 204 5.50 8.75 5.06
N ALA A 205 4.77 7.99 4.25
CA ALA A 205 4.31 6.64 4.59
C ALA A 205 5.38 5.54 4.40
N PHE A 206 6.49 5.82 3.73
CA PHE A 206 7.54 4.85 3.43
C PHE A 206 8.57 4.83 4.54
N ASN A 207 8.96 3.64 5.00
CA ASN A 207 9.95 3.51 6.06
C ASN A 207 10.93 2.36 5.81
N ALA A 208 12.10 2.49 6.44
CA ALA A 208 13.09 1.43 6.58
C ALA A 208 13.58 1.41 8.03
N ARG A 209 13.95 0.23 8.51
CA ARG A 209 14.44 0.04 9.87
C ARG A 209 15.85 -0.53 9.84
N ALA A 210 16.68 -0.08 10.75
CA ALA A 210 17.98 -0.66 10.97
C ALA A 210 18.23 -0.88 12.46
N VAL A 211 19.02 -1.89 12.77
CA VAL A 211 19.41 -2.27 14.13
C VAL A 211 20.87 -1.87 14.32
N VAL A 212 21.15 -1.13 15.38
CA VAL A 212 22.48 -0.67 15.74
C VAL A 212 22.92 -1.42 16.99
N GLY A 213 24.03 -2.16 16.88
CA GLY A 213 24.71 -2.77 18.02
C GLY A 213 25.32 -1.70 18.93
N LEU A 214 25.14 -1.85 20.24
CA LEU A 214 25.75 -0.94 21.22
C LEU A 214 27.11 -1.42 21.70
N GLU A 215 27.49 -2.66 21.35
CA GLU A 215 28.85 -3.16 21.52
C GLU A 215 29.86 -2.24 20.82
N GLU A 216 30.81 -1.69 21.58
CA GLU A 216 31.92 -0.94 20.99
C GLU A 216 32.93 -1.92 20.39
N VAL A 217 33.31 -1.66 19.14
CA VAL A 217 34.30 -2.44 18.39
C VAL A 217 35.59 -1.62 18.35
N GLY A 218 36.54 -2.03 19.18
CA GLY A 218 37.85 -1.40 19.38
C GLY A 218 38.74 -2.26 20.25
#